data_AF-A0AAW6A8I7-F1
#
_entry.id   AF-A0AAW6A8I7-F1
#
_cell.length_a   1.000
_cell.length_b   1.000
_cell.length_c   1.000
_cell.angle_alpha   90.00
_cell.angle_beta   90.00
_cell.angle_gamma   90.00
#
_symmetry.space_group_name_H-M   'P 1'
#
loop_
_entity.id
_entity.type
_entity.pdbx_description
1 polymer ?
#
loop_
_entity_poly.entity_id
_entity_poly.type
_entity_poly.pdbx_seq_one_letter_code
_entity_poly.pdbx_strand_id
1 'polypeptide(L)'
;MPSRVSPGIVNVTDFVAAHAKKFGSYINYIDRDEAIRIDHFDQQNILSVDGYNHYMENPKKSSGIFTDQYDHLTPTQRVQLKKQFTVAQKHQSVMWQSVFSFRNDFLAENNVYNPKTKQLDEAKLRDATRVAMNDFTSKMGMAHSAIWSAAIHRNTDNIHIHVAIVEPQPTREWKRVTVEGKHGETYQEWQRKGYVPKKILNHFKAAFANEMVDRDRSLARISDLIRQRLQPDQRSAWRHQSSLDFAVRYQDLVKSLPRDRRLWKYNNNAMKPYRDQLDAMSRNYLMRCKPEELGEFKQLLTQETRFREALYGSGTKEAGRAQDYTDNKLHELYARMGNSILKDISAYRSEQEAVSKTQHQPSVANHLNGLQKIFNADIKAQRLAKREYQKRQTDQEREREKDKKKQEQQTRFY
;
A
#
# COMPACT_ATOMS: atom_id res chain seq x y z
N MET A 1 9.72 -5.37 24.83
CA MET A 1 8.70 -5.44 23.76
C MET A 1 8.95 -4.29 22.80
N PRO A 2 9.17 -4.50 21.50
CA PRO A 2 9.21 -3.37 20.57
C PRO A 2 7.88 -2.61 20.67
N SER A 3 7.96 -1.28 20.80
CA SER A 3 6.79 -0.41 20.97
C SER A 3 5.82 -0.61 19.80
N ARG A 4 4.57 -1.00 20.09
CA ARG A 4 3.52 -1.12 19.07
C ARG A 4 3.24 0.26 18.47
N VAL A 5 3.26 0.34 17.15
CA VAL A 5 2.91 1.57 16.42
C VAL A 5 1.41 1.56 16.23
N SER A 6 0.73 2.55 16.82
CA SER A 6 -0.69 2.81 16.59
C SER A 6 -0.91 3.26 15.14
N PRO A 7 -1.99 2.83 14.45
CA PRO A 7 -2.28 3.27 13.09
C PRO A 7 -2.46 4.80 13.00
N GLY A 8 -1.90 5.40 11.95
CA GLY A 8 -2.05 6.82 11.62
C GLY A 8 -3.45 7.17 11.10
N ILE A 9 -4.15 6.20 10.49
CA ILE A 9 -5.56 6.32 10.11
C ILE A 9 -6.35 5.16 10.72
N VAL A 10 -7.46 5.44 11.39
CA VAL A 10 -8.44 4.45 11.83
C VAL A 10 -9.72 4.67 11.04
N ASN A 11 -10.25 3.59 10.46
CA ASN A 11 -11.57 3.59 9.85
C ASN A 11 -12.46 2.62 10.62
N VAL A 12 -13.60 3.11 11.11
CA VAL A 12 -14.65 2.31 11.74
C VAL A 12 -15.92 2.55 10.96
N THR A 13 -16.58 1.46 10.56
CA THR A 13 -17.89 1.50 9.90
C THR A 13 -18.86 0.69 10.70
N ASP A 14 -20.01 1.29 10.97
CA ASP A 14 -21.17 0.66 11.57
C ASP A 14 -22.40 0.90 10.69
N PHE A 15 -23.52 0.25 10.99
CA PHE A 15 -24.76 0.44 10.25
C PHE A 15 -25.96 0.57 11.17
N VAL A 16 -26.95 1.34 10.72
CA VAL A 16 -28.13 1.71 11.49
C VAL A 16 -29.37 1.32 10.70
N ALA A 17 -30.26 0.55 11.34
CA ALA A 17 -31.55 0.20 10.77
C ALA A 17 -32.49 1.42 10.69
N ALA A 18 -33.42 1.42 9.74
CA ALA A 18 -34.32 2.55 9.49
C ALA A 18 -35.15 3.00 10.70
N HIS A 19 -35.59 2.05 11.53
CA HIS A 19 -36.42 2.32 12.71
C HIS A 19 -35.61 2.87 13.90
N ALA A 20 -34.27 2.79 13.85
CA ALA A 20 -33.43 3.21 14.96
C ALA A 20 -33.47 4.73 15.11
N LYS A 21 -33.58 5.21 16.35
CA LYS A 21 -33.57 6.65 16.68
C LYS A 21 -32.38 7.38 16.06
N LYS A 22 -31.22 6.72 16.04
CA LYS A 22 -29.97 7.22 15.46
C LYS A 22 -30.09 7.63 13.99
N PHE A 23 -30.95 6.99 13.21
CA PHE A 23 -31.24 7.38 11.83
C PHE A 23 -31.99 8.72 11.78
N GLY A 24 -33.08 8.84 12.54
CA GLY A 24 -33.86 10.08 12.62
C GLY A 24 -33.02 11.26 13.14
N SER A 25 -32.17 11.02 14.16
CA SER A 25 -31.24 12.03 14.68
C SER A 25 -30.30 12.58 13.61
N TYR A 26 -29.79 11.71 12.73
CA TYR A 26 -28.93 12.14 11.62
C TYR A 26 -29.67 12.99 10.58
N ILE A 27 -30.92 12.62 10.24
CA ILE A 27 -31.76 13.43 9.34
C ILE A 27 -31.99 14.83 9.91
N ASN A 28 -32.27 14.92 11.21
CA ASN A 28 -32.45 16.20 11.89
C ASN A 28 -31.16 17.03 11.94
N TYR A 29 -29.99 16.38 12.00
CA TYR A 29 -28.70 17.06 11.94
C TYR A 29 -28.45 17.78 10.61
N ILE A 30 -28.86 17.19 9.47
CA ILE A 30 -28.71 17.82 8.14
C ILE A 30 -29.40 19.20 8.09
N ASP A 31 -30.46 19.39 8.90
CA ASP A 31 -31.35 20.55 8.92
C ASP A 31 -30.93 21.67 9.89
N ARG A 32 -29.98 21.44 10.80
CA ARG A 32 -29.63 22.46 11.79
C ARG A 32 -28.99 23.66 11.11
N ASP A 33 -29.54 24.85 11.34
CA ASP A 33 -28.97 26.11 10.87
C ASP A 33 -27.56 26.32 11.44
N GLU A 34 -26.63 26.90 10.67
CA GLU A 34 -25.23 27.09 11.13
C GLU A 34 -25.09 28.13 12.27
N ALA A 35 -26.08 29.02 12.41
CA ALA A 35 -26.13 30.06 13.43
C ALA A 35 -26.70 29.58 14.78
N ILE A 36 -27.80 28.82 14.79
CA ILE A 36 -28.42 28.21 16.02
C ILE A 36 -27.46 27.21 16.71
N ARG A 37 -26.51 26.74 15.92
CA ARG A 37 -25.40 25.87 16.24
C ARG A 37 -24.40 26.50 17.25
N ILE A 38 -24.35 27.83 17.38
CA ILE A 38 -23.37 28.54 18.22
C ILE A 38 -23.83 28.75 19.68
N ASP A 39 -25.13 28.86 19.94
CA ASP A 39 -25.68 29.43 21.19
C ASP A 39 -26.04 28.42 22.30
N HIS A 40 -26.07 27.10 22.03
CA HIS A 40 -26.53 26.09 23.01
C HIS A 40 -25.49 25.02 23.40
N PHE A 41 -24.18 25.29 23.24
CA PHE A 41 -23.12 24.29 23.49
C PHE A 41 -22.76 24.10 24.97
N ASP A 42 -22.94 25.12 25.81
CA ASP A 42 -22.47 25.08 27.19
C ASP A 42 -23.56 24.56 28.12
N GLN A 43 -23.66 23.24 28.27
CA GLN A 43 -23.92 22.53 29.53
C GLN A 43 -24.44 21.10 29.26
N GLN A 44 -23.74 20.14 29.87
CA GLN A 44 -24.12 18.74 30.12
C GLN A 44 -23.67 17.66 29.12
N ASN A 45 -23.10 16.60 29.72
CA ASN A 45 -23.08 15.18 29.27
C ASN A 45 -21.80 14.65 28.61
N ILE A 46 -20.72 14.53 29.41
CA ILE A 46 -19.42 13.96 29.01
C ILE A 46 -19.33 12.43 29.08
N LEU A 47 -20.33 11.66 29.56
CA LEU A 47 -20.17 10.22 29.75
C LEU A 47 -21.44 9.39 29.50
N SER A 48 -21.68 8.96 28.27
CA SER A 48 -22.32 7.66 27.97
C SER A 48 -22.21 7.28 26.49
N VAL A 49 -22.20 5.98 26.24
CA VAL A 49 -22.06 5.17 25.01
C VAL A 49 -22.96 5.56 23.80
N ASP A 50 -22.95 6.83 23.37
CA ASP A 50 -23.81 7.40 22.30
C ASP A 50 -23.03 8.31 21.30
N GLY A 51 -21.76 7.99 21.05
CA GLY A 51 -20.77 8.92 20.48
C GLY A 51 -20.98 9.43 19.04
N TYR A 52 -21.74 8.76 18.17
CA TYR A 52 -21.86 9.24 16.77
C TYR A 52 -22.70 10.51 16.64
N ASN A 53 -23.78 10.63 17.41
CA ASN A 53 -24.67 11.79 17.31
C ASN A 53 -24.07 12.98 18.03
N HIS A 54 -23.57 12.81 19.26
CA HIS A 54 -23.00 13.88 20.08
C HIS A 54 -21.80 14.60 19.44
N TYR A 55 -21.04 13.86 18.64
CA TYR A 55 -19.79 14.33 18.05
C TYR A 55 -19.98 15.14 16.75
N MET A 56 -21.15 14.98 16.10
CA MET A 56 -21.63 15.87 15.04
C MET A 56 -22.17 17.21 15.58
N GLU A 57 -22.34 17.36 16.90
CA GLU A 57 -23.05 18.51 17.49
C GLU A 57 -22.17 19.74 17.79
N ASN A 58 -20.86 19.74 17.50
CA ASN A 58 -20.02 20.94 17.66
C ASN A 58 -19.69 21.65 16.34
N PRO A 59 -20.44 22.69 15.98
CA PRO A 59 -20.32 23.41 14.72
C PRO A 59 -19.27 24.50 14.67
N LYS A 60 -18.72 24.91 15.83
CA LYS A 60 -17.61 25.87 15.87
C LYS A 60 -16.32 25.31 15.24
N LYS A 61 -16.29 24.00 14.92
CA LYS A 61 -15.08 23.27 14.48
C LYS A 61 -15.35 22.22 13.39
N SER A 62 -16.48 22.31 12.68
CA SER A 62 -16.82 21.47 11.53
C SER A 62 -16.70 22.29 10.23
N SER A 63 -16.17 21.68 9.18
CA SER A 63 -15.96 22.33 7.87
C SER A 63 -17.21 22.40 6.99
N GLY A 64 -18.38 22.04 7.54
CA GLY A 64 -19.63 21.93 6.79
C GLY A 64 -19.82 20.56 6.13
N ILE A 65 -21.04 20.33 5.62
CA ILE A 65 -21.40 19.08 4.93
C ILE A 65 -20.95 19.15 3.48
N PHE A 66 -20.26 18.09 3.03
CA PHE A 66 -19.84 17.90 1.64
C PHE A 66 -20.36 16.55 1.09
N THR A 67 -20.40 16.43 -0.24
CA THR A 67 -20.86 15.24 -0.96
C THR A 67 -19.89 14.91 -2.10
N ASP A 68 -20.28 13.95 -2.94
CA ASP A 68 -19.60 13.60 -4.19
C ASP A 68 -19.38 14.82 -5.11
N GLN A 69 -20.38 15.71 -5.21
CA GLN A 69 -20.38 16.83 -6.15
C GLN A 69 -20.01 18.18 -5.53
N TYR A 70 -20.24 18.36 -4.24
CA TYR A 70 -20.14 19.68 -3.61
C TYR A 70 -19.18 19.66 -2.41
N ASP A 71 -18.27 20.63 -2.36
CA ASP A 71 -17.38 20.87 -1.22
C ASP A 71 -18.12 21.41 0.00
N HIS A 72 -19.20 22.17 -0.23
CA HIS A 72 -20.10 22.68 0.81
C HIS A 72 -21.53 22.72 0.28
N LEU A 73 -22.50 22.29 1.09
CA LEU A 73 -23.92 22.39 0.72
C LEU A 73 -24.54 23.73 1.10
N THR A 74 -25.19 24.36 0.12
CA THR A 74 -26.13 25.46 0.32
C THR A 74 -27.36 25.01 1.12
N PRO A 75 -28.13 25.94 1.72
CA PRO A 75 -29.36 25.59 2.44
C PRO A 75 -30.33 24.75 1.60
N THR A 76 -30.56 25.13 0.33
CA THR A 76 -31.43 24.39 -0.59
C THR A 76 -30.94 22.96 -0.84
N GLN A 77 -29.63 22.77 -1.03
CA GLN A 77 -29.06 21.44 -1.22
C GLN A 77 -29.15 20.57 0.05
N ARG A 78 -29.05 21.16 1.25
CA ARG A 78 -29.27 20.44 2.52
C ARG A 78 -30.69 19.93 2.63
N VAL A 79 -31.68 20.75 2.28
CA VAL A 79 -33.10 20.34 2.26
C VAL A 79 -33.31 19.17 1.29
N GLN A 80 -32.68 19.21 0.11
CA GLN A 80 -32.74 18.12 -0.86
C GLN A 80 -32.08 16.84 -0.32
N LEU A 81 -30.90 16.94 0.29
CA LEU A 81 -30.20 15.81 0.90
C LEU A 81 -31.04 15.19 2.03
N LYS A 82 -31.60 16.02 2.92
CA LYS A 82 -32.51 15.60 4.00
C LYS A 82 -33.69 14.82 3.45
N LYS A 83 -34.31 15.31 2.37
CA LYS A 83 -35.42 14.63 1.69
C LYS A 83 -35.00 13.24 1.21
N GLN A 84 -33.82 13.09 0.60
CA GLN A 84 -33.34 11.79 0.14
C GLN A 84 -33.08 10.81 1.30
N PHE A 85 -32.46 11.26 2.40
CA PHE A 85 -32.28 10.43 3.60
C PHE A 85 -33.62 10.06 4.25
N THR A 86 -34.60 10.97 4.24
CA THR A 86 -35.95 10.69 4.73
C THR A 86 -36.66 9.64 3.87
N VAL A 87 -36.51 9.71 2.54
CA VAL A 87 -37.03 8.70 1.61
C VAL A 87 -36.36 7.34 1.88
N ALA A 88 -35.04 7.31 2.04
CA ALA A 88 -34.30 6.10 2.39
C ALA A 88 -34.82 5.48 3.69
N GLN A 89 -35.04 6.28 4.74
CA GLN A 89 -35.59 5.81 6.01
C GLN A 89 -36.99 5.23 5.84
N LYS A 90 -37.88 5.92 5.10
CA LYS A 90 -39.24 5.44 4.83
C LYS A 90 -39.25 4.13 4.04
N HIS A 91 -38.32 3.96 3.11
CA HIS A 91 -38.15 2.72 2.33
C HIS A 91 -37.39 1.62 3.08
N GLN A 92 -37.17 1.79 4.39
CA GLN A 92 -36.50 0.83 5.26
C GLN A 92 -35.05 0.51 4.82
N SER A 93 -34.38 1.51 4.25
CA SER A 93 -32.96 1.43 3.90
C SER A 93 -32.08 1.38 5.16
N VAL A 94 -30.87 0.87 4.99
CA VAL A 94 -29.83 0.91 6.03
C VAL A 94 -28.99 2.16 5.83
N MET A 95 -28.65 2.82 6.93
CA MET A 95 -27.65 3.89 6.91
C MET A 95 -26.31 3.35 7.39
N TRP A 96 -25.31 3.34 6.52
CA TRP A 96 -23.94 3.06 6.92
C TRP A 96 -23.27 4.32 7.41
N GLN A 97 -22.61 4.22 8.55
CA GLN A 97 -21.93 5.31 9.23
C GLN A 97 -20.46 4.96 9.37
N SER A 98 -19.61 5.74 8.72
CA SER A 98 -18.16 5.54 8.79
C SER A 98 -17.48 6.74 9.43
N VAL A 99 -16.40 6.48 10.17
CA VAL A 99 -15.52 7.50 10.74
C VAL A 99 -14.10 7.21 10.31
N PHE A 100 -13.48 8.16 9.63
CA PHE A 100 -12.02 8.21 9.47
C PHE A 100 -11.45 9.10 10.55
N SER A 101 -10.65 8.55 11.46
CA SER A 101 -9.96 9.31 12.49
C SER A 101 -8.45 9.22 12.26
N PHE A 102 -7.74 10.32 12.49
CA PHE A 102 -6.33 10.44 12.17
C PHE A 102 -5.51 10.73 13.42
N ARG A 103 -4.29 10.19 13.49
CA ARG A 103 -3.30 10.82 14.33
C ARG A 103 -2.88 12.15 13.70
N ASN A 104 -2.95 13.23 14.47
CA ASN A 104 -2.63 14.56 13.95
C ASN A 104 -1.15 14.69 13.50
N ASP A 105 -0.23 13.94 14.11
CA ASP A 105 1.17 13.89 13.67
C ASP A 105 1.34 13.17 12.33
N PHE A 106 0.59 12.09 12.07
CA PHE A 106 0.57 11.43 10.77
C PHE A 106 0.06 12.37 9.67
N LEU A 107 -0.97 13.18 9.94
CA LEU A 107 -1.39 14.22 9.01
C LEU A 107 -0.30 15.27 8.77
N ALA A 108 0.48 15.61 9.80
CA ALA A 108 1.58 16.57 9.68
C ALA A 108 2.77 16.02 8.90
N GLU A 109 3.17 14.77 9.15
CA GLU A 109 4.21 14.05 8.40
C GLU A 109 3.91 13.97 6.90
N ASN A 110 2.62 13.95 6.53
CA ASN A 110 2.15 13.87 5.15
C ASN A 110 1.69 15.23 4.58
N ASN A 111 2.05 16.34 5.23
CA ASN A 111 1.74 17.72 4.83
C ASN A 111 0.24 18.01 4.64
N VAL A 112 -0.63 17.26 5.33
CA VAL A 112 -2.09 17.48 5.33
C VAL A 112 -2.49 18.44 6.45
N TYR A 113 -1.74 18.46 7.55
CA TYR A 113 -2.02 19.30 8.71
C TYR A 113 -0.77 20.01 9.22
N ASN A 114 -0.84 21.31 9.44
CA ASN A 114 0.24 22.06 10.08
C ASN A 114 -0.09 22.27 11.57
N PRO A 115 0.63 21.61 12.51
CA PRO A 115 0.32 21.71 13.93
C PRO A 115 0.62 23.08 14.53
N LYS A 116 1.48 23.90 13.88
CA LYS A 116 1.83 25.26 14.32
C LYS A 116 0.77 26.26 13.89
N THR A 117 0.41 26.27 12.61
CA THR A 117 -0.59 27.22 12.06
C THR A 117 -2.02 26.74 12.21
N LYS A 118 -2.23 25.47 12.61
CA LYS A 118 -3.53 24.78 12.67
C LYS A 118 -4.24 24.69 11.32
N GLN A 119 -3.54 24.95 10.21
CA GLN A 119 -4.05 24.81 8.86
C GLN A 119 -4.20 23.33 8.50
N LEU A 120 -5.35 22.97 7.92
CA LEU A 120 -5.65 21.62 7.43
C LEU A 120 -5.97 21.73 5.95
N ASP A 121 -5.40 20.85 5.14
CA ASP A 121 -5.76 20.69 3.75
C ASP A 121 -7.06 19.89 3.64
N GLU A 122 -8.17 20.61 3.82
CA GLU A 122 -9.50 20.00 3.76
C GLU A 122 -9.89 19.53 2.37
N ALA A 123 -9.38 20.19 1.32
CA ALA A 123 -9.64 19.80 -0.07
C ALA A 123 -9.11 18.39 -0.30
N LYS A 124 -7.86 18.13 0.11
CA LYS A 124 -7.26 16.80 0.02
C LYS A 124 -8.04 15.73 0.79
N LEU A 125 -8.55 16.07 1.97
CA LEU A 125 -9.38 15.14 2.77
C LEU A 125 -10.75 14.88 2.11
N ARG A 126 -11.36 15.88 1.47
CA ARG A 126 -12.60 15.72 0.71
C ARG A 126 -12.38 14.82 -0.51
N ASP A 127 -11.32 15.03 -1.26
CA ASP A 127 -10.99 14.23 -2.44
C ASP A 127 -10.66 12.78 -2.08
N ALA A 128 -9.87 12.58 -1.02
CA ALA A 128 -9.63 11.25 -0.44
C ALA A 128 -10.93 10.56 0.00
N THR A 129 -11.87 11.30 0.59
CA THR A 129 -13.19 10.77 0.94
C THR A 129 -13.97 10.36 -0.31
N ARG A 130 -14.00 11.20 -1.36
CA ARG A 130 -14.71 10.90 -2.62
C ARG A 130 -14.17 9.66 -3.31
N VAL A 131 -12.85 9.53 -3.43
CA VAL A 131 -12.20 8.35 -4.02
C VAL A 131 -12.53 7.09 -3.22
N ALA A 132 -12.43 7.16 -1.88
CA ALA A 132 -12.78 6.06 -1.01
C ALA A 132 -14.26 5.66 -1.14
N MET A 133 -15.14 6.66 -1.24
CA MET A 133 -16.58 6.46 -1.38
C MET A 133 -16.96 5.82 -2.71
N ASN A 134 -16.34 6.24 -3.81
CA ASN A 134 -16.54 5.63 -5.11
C ASN A 134 -16.09 4.15 -5.12
N ASP A 135 -14.95 3.83 -4.50
CA ASP A 135 -14.50 2.44 -4.35
C ASP A 135 -15.45 1.61 -3.47
N PHE A 136 -15.90 2.17 -2.34
CA PHE A 136 -16.83 1.51 -1.41
C PHE A 136 -18.17 1.18 -2.08
N THR A 137 -18.82 2.16 -2.71
CA THR A 137 -20.13 1.98 -3.34
C THR A 137 -20.06 1.03 -4.54
N SER A 138 -18.98 1.10 -5.34
CA SER A 138 -18.73 0.15 -6.43
C SER A 138 -18.62 -1.28 -5.92
N LYS A 139 -17.80 -1.54 -4.90
CA LYS A 139 -17.62 -2.90 -4.34
C LYS A 139 -18.85 -3.43 -3.61
N MET A 140 -19.67 -2.53 -3.06
CA MET A 140 -20.95 -2.89 -2.43
C MET A 140 -22.09 -3.07 -3.44
N GLY A 141 -21.86 -2.78 -4.72
CA GLY A 141 -22.86 -2.90 -5.79
C GLY A 141 -23.93 -1.81 -5.77
N MET A 142 -23.61 -0.63 -5.20
CA MET A 142 -24.55 0.47 -4.97
C MET A 142 -24.09 1.80 -5.62
N ALA A 143 -23.19 1.75 -6.59
CA ALA A 143 -22.62 2.95 -7.24
C ALA A 143 -23.67 3.88 -7.87
N HIS A 144 -24.83 3.35 -8.26
CA HIS A 144 -25.90 4.11 -8.92
C HIS A 144 -27.16 4.28 -8.06
N SER A 145 -27.16 3.74 -6.83
CA SER A 145 -28.32 3.75 -5.92
C SER A 145 -28.02 4.44 -4.60
N ALA A 146 -26.75 4.51 -4.19
CA ALA A 146 -26.33 5.14 -2.96
C ALA A 146 -26.13 6.65 -3.13
N ILE A 147 -26.53 7.39 -2.09
CA ILE A 147 -26.11 8.76 -1.85
C ILE A 147 -25.37 8.83 -0.52
N TRP A 148 -24.53 9.84 -0.36
CA TRP A 148 -23.78 10.01 0.87
C TRP A 148 -23.51 11.47 1.17
N SER A 149 -23.23 11.74 2.43
CA SER A 149 -22.67 13.02 2.83
C SER A 149 -21.66 12.84 3.95
N ALA A 150 -20.75 13.79 4.07
CA ALA A 150 -19.68 13.74 5.03
C ALA A 150 -19.38 15.12 5.64
N ALA A 151 -18.70 15.11 6.78
CA ALA A 151 -18.27 16.32 7.47
C ALA A 151 -16.91 16.11 8.13
N ILE A 152 -16.00 17.08 7.96
CA ILE A 152 -14.69 17.11 8.60
C ILE A 152 -14.81 17.88 9.90
N HIS A 153 -14.28 17.32 10.97
CA HIS A 153 -14.40 17.88 12.31
C HIS A 153 -13.03 17.94 13.00
N ARG A 154 -12.89 18.98 13.83
CA ARG A 154 -11.66 19.31 14.57
C ARG A 154 -11.94 19.52 16.07
N ASN A 155 -13.12 19.12 16.53
CA ASN A 155 -13.66 19.39 17.86
C ASN A 155 -13.11 18.49 18.97
N THR A 156 -12.27 17.51 18.65
CA THR A 156 -11.68 16.55 19.60
C THR A 156 -10.19 16.36 19.41
N ASP A 157 -9.58 15.52 20.24
CA ASP A 157 -8.14 15.23 20.26
C ASP A 157 -7.58 14.92 18.86
N ASN A 158 -8.33 14.17 18.06
CA ASN A 158 -7.96 13.80 16.69
C ASN A 158 -8.91 14.44 15.67
N ILE A 159 -8.34 14.92 14.56
CA ILE A 159 -9.10 15.31 13.37
C ILE A 159 -9.76 14.06 12.77
N HIS A 160 -10.97 14.20 12.27
CA HIS A 160 -11.75 13.06 11.79
C HIS A 160 -12.84 13.49 10.80
N ILE A 161 -13.35 12.51 10.05
CA ILE A 161 -14.39 12.67 9.02
C ILE A 161 -15.51 11.69 9.30
N HIS A 162 -16.72 12.19 9.43
CA HIS A 162 -17.93 11.37 9.44
C HIS A 162 -18.43 11.23 8.02
N VAL A 163 -18.85 10.02 7.67
CA VAL A 163 -19.54 9.73 6.41
C VAL A 163 -20.82 8.97 6.73
N ALA A 164 -21.93 9.37 6.14
CA ALA A 164 -23.17 8.61 6.16
C ALA A 164 -23.63 8.29 4.74
N ILE A 165 -24.02 7.05 4.52
CA ILE A 165 -24.47 6.53 3.22
C ILE A 165 -25.84 5.90 3.38
N VAL A 166 -26.73 6.14 2.42
CA VAL A 166 -28.00 5.46 2.30
C VAL A 166 -28.31 5.16 0.83
N GLU A 167 -29.16 4.18 0.58
CA GLU A 167 -29.84 4.03 -0.71
C GLU A 167 -31.28 4.56 -0.57
N PRO A 168 -31.69 5.64 -1.26
CA PRO A 168 -33.08 6.10 -1.25
C PRO A 168 -34.04 5.02 -1.75
N GLN A 169 -33.59 4.18 -2.68
CA GLN A 169 -34.27 2.96 -3.14
C GLN A 169 -33.38 1.76 -2.78
N PRO A 170 -33.58 1.10 -1.63
CA PRO A 170 -32.65 0.08 -1.14
C PRO A 170 -32.62 -1.16 -2.01
N THR A 171 -31.42 -1.56 -2.45
CA THR A 171 -31.19 -2.74 -3.30
C THR A 171 -30.77 -3.97 -2.51
N ARG A 172 -30.34 -3.77 -1.25
CA ARG A 172 -29.88 -4.84 -0.37
C ARG A 172 -30.96 -5.88 -0.08
N GLU A 173 -30.57 -7.14 0.01
CA GLU A 173 -31.48 -8.22 0.39
C GLU A 173 -32.09 -8.00 1.79
N TRP A 174 -33.34 -8.43 1.96
CA TRP A 174 -33.98 -8.56 3.25
C TRP A 174 -33.38 -9.74 4.01
N LYS A 175 -33.19 -9.58 5.31
CA LYS A 175 -32.74 -10.63 6.22
C LYS A 175 -33.53 -10.54 7.52
N ARG A 176 -33.93 -11.70 8.03
CA ARG A 176 -34.48 -11.82 9.38
C ARG A 176 -33.34 -11.76 10.39
N VAL A 177 -33.43 -10.84 11.34
CA VAL A 177 -32.42 -10.65 12.39
C VAL A 177 -33.09 -10.71 13.77
N THR A 178 -32.35 -11.26 14.74
CA THR A 178 -32.73 -11.22 16.14
C THR A 178 -32.35 -9.87 16.71
N VAL A 179 -33.31 -9.15 17.27
CA VAL A 179 -33.10 -7.87 17.94
C VAL A 179 -33.44 -8.03 19.41
N GLU A 180 -32.63 -7.42 20.26
CA GLU A 180 -32.88 -7.33 21.71
C GLU A 180 -33.76 -6.11 21.98
N GLY A 181 -34.90 -6.35 22.61
CA GLY A 181 -35.86 -5.37 23.06
C GLY A 181 -35.42 -4.72 24.37
N LYS A 182 -36.25 -3.78 24.86
CA LYS A 182 -35.85 -2.89 25.97
C LYS A 182 -35.77 -3.58 27.32
N HIS A 183 -36.41 -4.74 27.48
CA HIS A 183 -36.45 -5.52 28.71
C HIS A 183 -35.73 -6.88 28.56
N GLY A 184 -34.82 -7.00 27.58
CA GLY A 184 -34.05 -8.21 27.33
C GLY A 184 -34.79 -9.28 26.52
N GLU A 185 -36.02 -9.01 26.08
CA GLU A 185 -36.77 -9.86 25.17
C GLU A 185 -36.15 -9.86 23.78
N THR A 186 -35.94 -11.02 23.16
CA THR A 186 -35.49 -11.07 21.78
C THR A 186 -36.64 -11.33 20.84
N TYR A 187 -36.76 -10.54 19.77
CA TYR A 187 -37.74 -10.76 18.71
C TYR A 187 -37.06 -10.80 17.34
N GLN A 188 -37.76 -11.40 16.36
CA GLN A 188 -37.30 -11.45 14.98
C GLN A 188 -37.89 -10.30 14.20
N GLU A 189 -37.06 -9.57 13.45
CA GLU A 189 -37.53 -8.57 12.51
C GLU A 189 -36.84 -8.65 11.16
N TRP A 190 -37.55 -8.19 10.13
CA TRP A 190 -37.00 -8.06 8.80
C TRP A 190 -36.26 -6.74 8.69
N GLN A 191 -34.97 -6.81 8.36
CA GLN A 191 -34.13 -5.65 8.06
C GLN A 191 -33.37 -5.88 6.76
N ARG A 192 -32.99 -4.80 6.07
CA ARG A 192 -32.05 -4.87 4.95
C ARG A 192 -30.66 -5.25 5.47
N LYS A 193 -29.91 -6.04 4.71
CA LYS A 193 -28.57 -6.48 5.10
C LYS A 193 -27.55 -5.33 5.12
N GLY A 194 -27.22 -4.86 6.32
CA GLY A 194 -26.22 -3.82 6.57
C GLY A 194 -24.76 -4.29 6.68
N TYR A 195 -24.50 -5.60 6.81
CA TYR A 195 -23.13 -6.09 6.96
C TYR A 195 -22.23 -5.73 5.75
N VAL A 196 -21.06 -5.16 6.05
CA VAL A 196 -20.00 -4.85 5.08
C VAL A 196 -18.87 -5.88 5.21
N PRO A 197 -18.51 -6.62 4.14
CA PRO A 197 -17.37 -7.52 4.16
C PRO A 197 -16.05 -6.82 4.54
N LYS A 198 -15.25 -7.46 5.41
CA LYS A 198 -13.93 -6.95 5.84
C LYS A 198 -13.01 -6.58 4.66
N LYS A 199 -13.06 -7.34 3.56
CA LYS A 199 -12.29 -7.02 2.34
C LYS A 199 -12.65 -5.65 1.77
N ILE A 200 -13.93 -5.29 1.76
CA ILE A 200 -14.41 -3.98 1.28
C ILE A 200 -13.97 -2.88 2.25
N LEU A 201 -14.07 -3.08 3.56
CA LEU A 201 -13.56 -2.11 4.55
C LEU A 201 -12.04 -1.88 4.41
N ASN A 202 -11.26 -2.92 4.14
CA ASN A 202 -9.83 -2.77 3.86
C ASN A 202 -9.57 -1.93 2.61
N HIS A 203 -10.33 -2.16 1.54
CA HIS A 203 -10.22 -1.35 0.32
C HIS A 203 -10.66 0.10 0.56
N PHE A 204 -11.71 0.31 1.33
CA PHE A 204 -12.20 1.65 1.68
C PHE A 204 -11.13 2.47 2.40
N LYS A 205 -10.50 1.89 3.43
CA LYS A 205 -9.36 2.52 4.12
C LYS A 205 -8.16 2.74 3.20
N ALA A 206 -7.84 1.76 2.35
CA ALA A 206 -6.70 1.85 1.44
C ALA A 206 -6.88 2.92 0.35
N ALA A 207 -8.07 3.01 -0.24
CA ALA A 207 -8.41 4.01 -1.24
C ALA A 207 -8.30 5.43 -0.65
N PHE A 208 -8.86 5.64 0.55
CA PHE A 208 -8.71 6.90 1.27
C PHE A 208 -7.24 7.27 1.49
N ALA A 209 -6.46 6.33 2.04
CA ALA A 209 -5.08 6.59 2.42
C ALA A 209 -4.15 6.84 1.23
N ASN A 210 -4.36 6.11 0.13
CA ASN A 210 -3.57 6.27 -1.09
C ASN A 210 -3.86 7.62 -1.77
N GLU A 211 -5.11 8.09 -1.76
CA GLU A 211 -5.45 9.40 -2.31
C GLU A 211 -4.93 10.54 -1.42
N MET A 212 -5.03 10.38 -0.10
CA MET A 212 -4.59 11.40 0.85
C MET A 212 -3.06 11.63 0.83
N VAL A 213 -2.28 10.67 0.36
CA VAL A 213 -0.81 10.75 0.37
C VAL A 213 -0.28 10.59 -1.04
N ASP A 214 0.35 11.64 -1.58
CA ASP A 214 1.00 11.59 -2.90
C ASP A 214 2.21 10.64 -2.83
N ARG A 215 2.02 9.44 -3.38
CA ARG A 215 3.04 8.39 -3.50
C ARG A 215 3.29 8.00 -4.95
N ASP A 216 2.64 8.67 -5.90
CA ASP A 216 2.62 8.27 -7.31
C ASP A 216 4.02 8.26 -7.91
N ARG A 217 4.84 9.27 -7.58
CA ARG A 217 6.23 9.34 -8.04
C ARG A 217 7.05 8.15 -7.53
N SER A 218 6.94 7.82 -6.24
CA SER A 218 7.67 6.69 -5.64
C SER A 218 7.21 5.36 -6.21
N LEU A 219 5.89 5.15 -6.34
CA LEU A 219 5.32 3.91 -6.88
C LEU A 219 5.62 3.74 -8.38
N ALA A 220 5.58 4.83 -9.15
CA ALA A 220 6.00 4.84 -10.55
C ALA A 220 7.49 4.52 -10.67
N ARG A 221 8.34 5.08 -9.80
CA ARG A 221 9.78 4.80 -9.81
C ARG A 221 10.09 3.34 -9.45
N ILE A 222 9.43 2.77 -8.44
CA ILE A 222 9.53 1.34 -8.12
C ILE A 222 9.16 0.50 -9.35
N SER A 223 8.08 0.86 -10.05
CA SER A 223 7.62 0.15 -11.24
C SER A 223 8.59 0.28 -12.42
N ASP A 224 9.18 1.46 -12.64
CA ASP A 224 10.22 1.71 -13.64
C ASP A 224 11.49 0.88 -13.35
N LEU A 225 11.94 0.86 -12.10
CA LEU A 225 13.09 0.06 -11.67
C LEU A 225 12.87 -1.42 -11.99
N ILE A 226 11.73 -1.98 -11.60
CA ILE A 226 11.40 -3.40 -11.87
C ILE A 226 11.34 -3.68 -13.37
N ARG A 227 10.69 -2.80 -14.15
CA ARG A 227 10.35 -3.07 -15.55
C ARG A 227 11.45 -2.70 -16.55
N GLN A 228 12.35 -1.81 -16.19
CA GLN A 228 13.33 -1.26 -17.11
C GLN A 228 14.73 -1.33 -16.51
N ARG A 229 14.98 -0.59 -15.42
CA ARG A 229 16.35 -0.29 -14.96
C ARG A 229 17.08 -1.50 -14.36
N LEU A 230 16.37 -2.38 -13.65
CA LEU A 230 16.93 -3.58 -13.03
C LEU A 230 17.01 -4.77 -14.00
N GLN A 231 16.47 -4.63 -15.21
CA GLN A 231 16.56 -5.66 -16.22
C GLN A 231 17.92 -5.59 -16.93
N PRO A 232 18.40 -6.70 -17.50
CA PRO A 232 19.56 -6.67 -18.36
C PRO A 232 19.31 -5.86 -19.64
N ASP A 233 20.31 -5.08 -20.06
CA ASP A 233 20.24 -4.21 -21.24
C ASP A 233 20.10 -5.03 -22.54
N GLN A 234 20.65 -6.25 -22.56
CA GLN A 234 20.54 -7.20 -23.68
C GLN A 234 20.11 -8.58 -23.18
N ARG A 235 19.31 -9.30 -23.99
CA ARG A 235 18.82 -10.64 -23.63
C ARG A 235 19.95 -11.66 -23.46
N SER A 236 20.98 -11.59 -24.30
CA SER A 236 22.18 -12.42 -24.25
C SER A 236 23.10 -12.11 -23.06
N ALA A 237 22.77 -11.11 -22.24
CA ALA A 237 23.57 -10.80 -21.06
C ALA A 237 23.69 -11.99 -20.10
N TRP A 238 22.71 -12.89 -20.05
CA TRP A 238 22.72 -14.03 -19.13
C TRP A 238 23.78 -15.08 -19.50
N ARG A 239 23.79 -15.57 -20.73
CA ARG A 239 24.82 -16.51 -21.24
C ARG A 239 26.25 -15.96 -21.27
N HIS A 240 26.44 -14.65 -21.22
CA HIS A 240 27.76 -13.98 -21.28
C HIS A 240 28.22 -13.41 -19.93
N GLN A 241 27.61 -13.85 -18.82
CA GLN A 241 28.06 -13.45 -17.50
C GLN A 241 29.50 -13.94 -17.23
N SER A 242 30.34 -13.04 -16.73
CA SER A 242 31.75 -13.30 -16.40
C SER A 242 31.96 -14.03 -15.07
N SER A 243 30.89 -14.28 -14.32
CA SER A 243 30.91 -15.05 -13.06
C SER A 243 31.00 -16.54 -13.37
N LEU A 244 31.99 -17.24 -12.81
CA LEU A 244 32.08 -18.69 -12.98
C LEU A 244 30.89 -19.40 -12.33
N ASP A 245 30.53 -18.99 -11.11
CA ASP A 245 29.36 -19.54 -10.39
C ASP A 245 28.07 -19.35 -11.21
N PHE A 246 27.91 -18.18 -11.85
CA PHE A 246 26.76 -17.93 -12.72
C PHE A 246 26.79 -18.85 -13.94
N ALA A 247 27.94 -18.96 -14.62
CA ALA A 247 28.08 -19.77 -15.83
C ALA A 247 27.78 -21.26 -15.56
N VAL A 248 28.25 -21.81 -14.43
CA VAL A 248 27.96 -23.19 -14.01
C VAL A 248 26.46 -23.35 -13.78
N ARG A 249 25.84 -22.48 -12.96
CA ARG A 249 24.39 -22.53 -12.69
C ARG A 249 23.54 -22.39 -13.95
N TYR A 250 23.97 -21.54 -14.89
CA TYR A 250 23.30 -21.37 -16.17
C TYR A 250 23.32 -22.68 -16.99
N GLN A 251 24.47 -23.33 -17.08
CA GLN A 251 24.60 -24.61 -17.79
C GLN A 251 23.80 -25.73 -17.12
N ASP A 252 23.75 -25.77 -15.79
CA ASP A 252 22.94 -26.73 -15.05
C ASP A 252 21.43 -26.54 -15.31
N LEU A 253 20.96 -25.29 -15.39
CA LEU A 253 19.58 -25.01 -15.83
C LEU A 253 19.34 -25.43 -17.28
N VAL A 254 20.27 -25.15 -18.19
CA VAL A 254 20.17 -25.57 -19.59
C VAL A 254 20.02 -27.09 -19.70
N LYS A 255 20.57 -27.89 -18.79
CA LYS A 255 20.44 -29.36 -18.79
C LYS A 255 19.21 -29.87 -18.06
N SER A 256 18.87 -29.26 -16.92
CA SER A 256 17.83 -29.76 -16.01
C SER A 256 16.41 -29.31 -16.38
N LEU A 257 16.23 -28.19 -17.08
CA LEU A 257 14.88 -27.69 -17.40
C LEU A 257 14.04 -28.70 -18.21
N PRO A 258 12.72 -28.80 -17.94
CA PRO A 258 11.81 -29.71 -18.62
C PRO A 258 11.89 -29.60 -20.14
N ARG A 259 11.69 -30.71 -20.84
CA ARG A 259 11.70 -30.73 -22.31
C ARG A 259 10.63 -29.81 -22.92
N ASP A 260 9.43 -29.78 -22.31
CA ASP A 260 8.35 -28.91 -22.78
C ASP A 260 8.59 -27.44 -22.40
N ARG A 261 9.00 -26.65 -23.38
CA ARG A 261 9.28 -25.21 -23.22
C ARG A 261 8.03 -24.38 -22.90
N ARG A 262 6.81 -24.89 -23.14
CA ARG A 262 5.56 -24.18 -22.79
C ARG A 262 5.41 -24.00 -21.28
N LEU A 263 6.07 -24.86 -20.51
CA LEU A 263 6.11 -24.83 -19.04
C LEU A 263 7.05 -23.74 -18.48
N TRP A 264 7.91 -23.15 -19.32
CA TRP A 264 8.98 -22.23 -18.91
C TRP A 264 8.44 -20.83 -18.64
N LYS A 265 7.63 -20.72 -17.59
CA LYS A 265 7.15 -19.45 -17.04
C LYS A 265 7.42 -19.51 -15.56
N TYR A 266 8.10 -18.51 -15.00
CA TYR A 266 8.54 -18.49 -13.61
C TYR A 266 7.43 -18.89 -12.61
N ASN A 267 6.21 -18.35 -12.82
CA ASN A 267 5.04 -18.64 -11.98
C ASN A 267 4.30 -19.95 -12.30
N ASN A 268 4.71 -20.70 -13.32
CA ASN A 268 4.18 -22.04 -13.56
C ASN A 268 4.61 -23.00 -12.44
N ASN A 269 3.73 -23.90 -12.02
CA ASN A 269 4.01 -24.91 -11.00
C ASN A 269 5.20 -25.82 -11.37
N ALA A 270 5.37 -26.13 -12.66
CA ALA A 270 6.51 -26.91 -13.15
C ALA A 270 7.86 -26.22 -12.91
N MET A 271 7.88 -24.89 -12.74
CA MET A 271 9.11 -24.14 -12.47
C MET A 271 9.47 -24.07 -10.98
N LYS A 272 8.60 -24.52 -10.07
CA LYS A 272 8.83 -24.45 -8.62
C LYS A 272 10.20 -24.99 -8.19
N PRO A 273 10.70 -26.14 -8.69
CA PRO A 273 12.04 -26.64 -8.32
C PRO A 273 13.22 -25.77 -8.77
N TYR A 274 13.01 -24.88 -9.74
CA TYR A 274 14.08 -24.07 -10.36
C TYR A 274 14.06 -22.61 -9.88
N ARG A 275 13.03 -22.16 -9.16
CA ARG A 275 12.86 -20.75 -8.75
C ARG A 275 14.02 -20.26 -7.90
N ASP A 276 14.46 -21.03 -6.91
CA ASP A 276 15.56 -20.61 -6.03
C ASP A 276 16.85 -20.36 -6.81
N GLN A 277 17.13 -21.18 -7.83
CA GLN A 277 18.29 -21.01 -8.70
C GLN A 277 18.15 -19.80 -9.61
N LEU A 278 16.96 -19.58 -10.20
CA LEU A 278 16.65 -18.39 -11.01
C LEU A 278 16.78 -17.10 -10.17
N ASP A 279 16.29 -17.12 -8.94
CA ASP A 279 16.37 -15.98 -8.03
C ASP A 279 17.81 -15.72 -7.58
N ALA A 280 18.59 -16.78 -7.32
CA ALA A 280 20.01 -16.65 -6.98
C ALA A 280 20.83 -16.03 -8.13
N MET A 281 20.59 -16.48 -9.36
CA MET A 281 21.21 -15.90 -10.56
C MET A 281 20.79 -14.44 -10.74
N SER A 282 19.51 -14.13 -10.54
CA SER A 282 18.99 -12.77 -10.60
C SER A 282 19.66 -11.87 -9.56
N ARG A 283 19.78 -12.32 -8.30
CA ARG A 283 20.50 -11.59 -7.23
C ARG A 283 21.96 -11.33 -7.58
N ASN A 284 22.66 -12.35 -8.08
CA ASN A 284 24.07 -12.23 -8.46
C ASN A 284 24.27 -11.15 -9.54
N TYR A 285 23.41 -11.16 -10.57
CA TYR A 285 23.41 -10.15 -11.62
C TYR A 285 23.15 -8.75 -11.06
N LEU A 286 22.09 -8.56 -10.26
CA LEU A 286 21.75 -7.24 -9.70
C LEU A 286 22.90 -6.67 -8.86
N MET A 287 23.52 -7.49 -8.01
CA MET A 287 24.63 -7.05 -7.15
C MET A 287 25.89 -6.65 -7.93
N ARG A 288 26.16 -7.30 -9.07
CA ARG A 288 27.35 -7.04 -9.88
C ARG A 288 27.14 -5.93 -10.91
N CYS A 289 25.98 -5.92 -11.57
CA CYS A 289 25.74 -5.12 -12.76
C CYS A 289 24.84 -3.91 -12.53
N LYS A 290 23.95 -3.93 -11.52
CA LYS A 290 22.99 -2.86 -11.22
C LYS A 290 22.97 -2.50 -9.71
N PRO A 291 24.14 -2.31 -9.05
CA PRO A 291 24.18 -2.13 -7.59
C PRO A 291 23.52 -0.83 -7.13
N GLU A 292 23.62 0.24 -7.92
CA GLU A 292 23.04 1.55 -7.60
C GLU A 292 21.52 1.51 -7.68
N GLU A 293 20.96 1.01 -8.78
CA GLU A 293 19.51 0.87 -8.96
C GLU A 293 18.91 -0.12 -7.97
N LEU A 294 19.64 -1.19 -7.62
CA LEU A 294 19.24 -2.11 -6.56
C LEU A 294 19.20 -1.42 -5.19
N GLY A 295 20.17 -0.55 -4.91
CA GLY A 295 20.20 0.28 -3.71
C GLY A 295 18.98 1.20 -3.62
N GLU A 296 18.70 1.94 -4.70
CA GLU A 296 17.53 2.81 -4.82
C GLU A 296 16.22 2.02 -4.62
N PHE A 297 16.08 0.89 -5.30
CA PHE A 297 14.91 0.02 -5.18
C PHE A 297 14.66 -0.40 -3.73
N LYS A 298 15.70 -0.86 -3.02
CA LYS A 298 15.60 -1.25 -1.60
C LYS A 298 15.23 -0.09 -0.70
N GLN A 299 15.76 1.11 -0.96
CA GLN A 299 15.42 2.31 -0.19
C GLN A 299 13.95 2.69 -0.39
N LEU A 300 13.46 2.70 -1.63
CA LEU A 300 12.05 2.99 -1.93
C LEU A 300 11.11 1.96 -1.30
N LEU A 301 11.44 0.67 -1.33
CA LEU A 301 10.66 -0.37 -0.64
C LEU A 301 10.66 -0.18 0.87
N THR A 302 11.79 0.21 1.46
CA THR A 302 11.88 0.49 2.91
C THR A 302 11.00 1.68 3.29
N GLN A 303 11.02 2.75 2.50
CA GLN A 303 10.18 3.93 2.72
C GLN A 303 8.69 3.57 2.61
N GLU A 304 8.32 2.77 1.62
CA GLU A 304 6.93 2.33 1.42
C GLU A 304 6.45 1.36 2.50
N THR A 305 7.34 0.48 2.99
CA THR A 305 7.05 -0.40 4.12
C THR A 305 6.78 0.43 5.37
N ARG A 306 7.67 1.37 5.71
CA ARG A 306 7.49 2.28 6.87
C ARG A 306 6.21 3.08 6.78
N PHE A 307 5.89 3.60 5.59
CA PHE A 307 4.64 4.31 5.37
C PHE A 307 3.42 3.42 5.66
N ARG A 308 3.42 2.18 5.17
CA ARG A 308 2.34 1.22 5.42
C ARG A 308 2.22 0.83 6.89
N GLU A 309 3.36 0.66 7.58
CA GLU A 309 3.38 0.42 9.02
C GLU A 309 2.81 1.61 9.80
N ALA A 310 3.16 2.83 9.43
CA ALA A 310 2.60 4.04 10.04
C ALA A 310 1.09 4.14 9.76
N LEU A 311 0.64 3.85 8.54
CA LEU A 311 -0.76 3.92 8.14
C LEU A 311 -1.66 2.87 8.82
N TYR A 312 -1.21 1.61 8.86
CA TYR A 312 -2.01 0.48 9.34
C TYR A 312 -1.69 0.07 10.78
N GLY A 313 -0.57 0.53 11.34
CA GLY A 313 -0.05 0.09 12.63
C GLY A 313 0.66 -1.27 12.56
N SER A 314 1.35 -1.62 13.64
CA SER A 314 2.06 -2.91 13.81
C SER A 314 1.34 -3.89 14.76
N GLY A 315 0.02 -3.73 14.91
CA GLY A 315 -0.83 -4.58 15.74
C GLY A 315 -0.99 -6.00 15.19
N THR A 316 -1.50 -6.92 16.00
CA THR A 316 -1.64 -8.35 15.65
C THR A 316 -2.61 -8.60 14.49
N LYS A 317 -3.55 -7.70 14.20
CA LYS A 317 -4.52 -7.83 13.10
C LYS A 317 -3.95 -7.38 11.75
N GLU A 318 -2.92 -6.54 11.76
CA GLU A 318 -2.29 -5.92 10.59
C GLU A 318 -0.83 -6.38 10.39
N ALA A 319 -0.32 -7.21 11.30
CA ALA A 319 1.01 -7.81 11.25
C ALA A 319 1.27 -8.45 9.88
N GLY A 320 2.40 -8.10 9.28
CA GLY A 320 2.80 -8.62 7.97
C GLY A 320 2.32 -7.81 6.76
N ARG A 321 1.29 -6.94 6.88
CA ARG A 321 0.78 -6.22 5.69
C ARG A 321 1.79 -5.31 5.00
N ALA A 322 2.67 -4.67 5.78
CA ALA A 322 3.72 -3.84 5.21
C ALA A 322 4.80 -4.70 4.53
N GLN A 323 5.10 -5.87 5.11
CA GLN A 323 6.05 -6.83 4.55
C GLN A 323 5.50 -7.47 3.27
N ASP A 324 4.20 -7.79 3.22
CA ASP A 324 3.53 -8.34 2.04
C ASP A 324 3.76 -7.46 0.79
N TYR A 325 3.76 -6.13 0.94
CA TYR A 325 4.04 -5.23 -0.17
C TYR A 325 5.46 -5.43 -0.71
N THR A 326 6.45 -5.46 0.18
CA THR A 326 7.85 -5.68 -0.16
C THR A 326 8.06 -7.03 -0.80
N ASP A 327 7.47 -8.09 -0.23
CA ASP A 327 7.58 -9.45 -0.75
C ASP A 327 6.94 -9.57 -2.14
N ASN A 328 5.77 -8.95 -2.34
CA ASN A 328 5.12 -8.90 -3.65
C ASN A 328 5.95 -8.17 -4.70
N LYS A 329 6.61 -7.06 -4.33
CA LYS A 329 7.47 -6.30 -5.26
C LYS A 329 8.78 -7.02 -5.58
N LEU A 330 9.37 -7.70 -4.61
CA LEU A 330 10.51 -8.59 -4.84
C LEU A 330 10.13 -9.76 -5.74
N HIS A 331 8.97 -10.38 -5.49
CA HIS A 331 8.46 -11.44 -6.34
C HIS A 331 8.19 -10.97 -7.78
N GLU A 332 7.63 -9.76 -7.97
CA GLU A 332 7.44 -9.15 -9.31
C GLU A 332 8.79 -9.00 -10.05
N LEU A 333 9.81 -8.49 -9.35
CA LEU A 333 11.17 -8.35 -9.87
C LEU A 333 11.75 -9.71 -10.29
N TYR A 334 11.78 -10.69 -9.37
CA TYR A 334 12.36 -12.00 -9.63
C TYR A 334 11.60 -12.78 -10.69
N ALA A 335 10.27 -12.71 -10.71
CA ALA A 335 9.49 -13.33 -11.77
C ALA A 335 9.85 -12.78 -13.14
N ARG A 336 10.10 -11.47 -13.25
CA ARG A 336 10.48 -10.84 -14.51
C ARG A 336 11.89 -11.23 -14.95
N MET A 337 12.83 -11.23 -14.02
CA MET A 337 14.23 -11.63 -14.29
C MET A 337 14.34 -13.12 -14.61
N GLY A 338 13.69 -13.99 -13.83
CA GLY A 338 13.62 -15.42 -14.08
C GLY A 338 13.01 -15.74 -15.45
N ASN A 339 11.93 -15.05 -15.84
CA ASN A 339 11.39 -15.16 -17.19
C ASN A 339 12.36 -14.66 -18.29
N SER A 340 13.20 -13.68 -17.99
CA SER A 340 14.26 -13.21 -18.90
C SER A 340 15.35 -14.28 -19.08
N ILE A 341 15.80 -14.91 -17.99
CA ILE A 341 16.76 -16.03 -18.02
C ILE A 341 16.20 -17.20 -18.82
N LEU A 342 14.95 -17.62 -18.54
CA LEU A 342 14.29 -18.72 -19.26
C LEU A 342 14.18 -18.45 -20.77
N LYS A 343 13.94 -17.19 -21.16
CA LYS A 343 13.92 -16.77 -22.57
C LYS A 343 15.29 -16.89 -23.23
N ASP A 344 16.36 -16.48 -22.55
CA ASP A 344 17.73 -16.62 -23.06
C ASP A 344 18.12 -18.09 -23.21
N ILE A 345 17.81 -18.93 -22.22
CA ILE A 345 18.04 -20.38 -22.30
C ILE A 345 17.25 -20.99 -23.47
N SER A 346 16.01 -20.55 -23.70
CA SER A 346 15.21 -21.05 -24.83
C SER A 346 15.82 -20.66 -26.17
N ALA A 347 16.32 -19.43 -26.30
CA ALA A 347 17.02 -18.98 -27.51
C ALA A 347 18.30 -19.80 -27.72
N TYR A 348 19.09 -19.99 -26.67
CA TYR A 348 20.32 -20.78 -26.71
C TYR A 348 20.09 -22.24 -27.10
N ARG A 349 19.06 -22.91 -26.56
CA ARG A 349 18.71 -24.28 -26.98
C ARG A 349 18.28 -24.34 -28.45
N SER A 350 17.52 -23.36 -28.94
CA SER A 350 17.16 -23.28 -30.36
C SER A 350 18.40 -23.12 -31.26
N GLU A 351 19.37 -22.29 -30.85
CA GLU A 351 20.65 -22.14 -31.56
C GLU A 351 21.39 -23.49 -31.63
N GLN A 352 21.49 -24.21 -30.51
CA GLN A 352 22.15 -25.52 -30.48
C GLN A 352 21.45 -26.58 -31.34
N GLU A 353 20.12 -26.63 -31.32
CA GLU A 353 19.34 -27.57 -32.14
C GLU A 353 19.51 -27.27 -33.64
N ALA A 354 19.61 -25.99 -34.02
CA ALA A 354 19.87 -25.60 -35.41
C ALA A 354 21.29 -26.02 -35.86
N VAL A 355 22.31 -25.78 -35.02
CA VAL A 355 23.71 -26.17 -35.30
C VAL A 355 23.87 -27.70 -35.37
N SER A 356 23.22 -28.45 -34.47
CA SER A 356 23.27 -29.92 -34.47
C SER A 356 22.62 -30.55 -35.71
N LYS A 357 21.67 -29.85 -36.34
CA LYS A 357 21.06 -30.26 -37.61
C LYS A 357 21.94 -29.97 -38.84
N THR A 358 22.95 -29.11 -38.70
CA THR A 358 23.78 -28.61 -39.81
C THR A 358 25.24 -29.07 -39.76
N GLN A 359 25.77 -29.48 -38.60
CA GLN A 359 27.13 -30.02 -38.44
C GLN A 359 27.20 -31.14 -37.40
N HIS A 360 27.98 -32.20 -37.68
CA HIS A 360 28.38 -33.22 -36.70
C HIS A 360 29.39 -32.63 -35.68
N GLN A 361 28.91 -32.32 -34.47
CA GLN A 361 29.58 -31.95 -33.20
C GLN A 361 30.78 -30.97 -33.19
N PRO A 362 30.73 -29.90 -32.35
CA PRO A 362 31.93 -29.35 -31.72
C PRO A 362 32.29 -30.15 -30.45
N SER A 363 33.58 -30.45 -30.26
CA SER A 363 34.07 -31.26 -29.14
C SER A 363 33.97 -30.56 -27.79
N VAL A 364 33.80 -31.36 -26.72
CA VAL A 364 33.78 -30.97 -25.30
C VAL A 364 34.94 -30.04 -24.90
N ALA A 365 36.06 -30.09 -25.64
CA ALA A 365 37.25 -29.27 -25.43
C ALA A 365 36.99 -27.75 -25.58
N ASN A 366 36.14 -27.33 -26.52
CA ASN A 366 35.85 -25.90 -26.72
C ASN A 366 35.05 -25.30 -25.57
N HIS A 367 34.20 -26.11 -24.92
CA HIS A 367 33.41 -25.65 -23.79
C HIS A 367 34.25 -25.52 -22.51
N LEU A 368 35.15 -26.47 -22.26
CA LEU A 368 36.10 -26.44 -21.15
C LEU A 368 37.05 -25.23 -21.24
N ASN A 369 37.56 -24.95 -22.45
CA ASN A 369 38.40 -23.76 -22.70
C ASN A 369 37.64 -22.44 -22.43
N GLY A 370 36.34 -22.37 -22.73
CA GLY A 370 35.49 -21.22 -22.42
C GLY A 370 35.33 -21.00 -20.91
N LEU A 371 35.02 -22.06 -20.16
CA LEU A 371 34.89 -22.00 -18.69
C LEU A 371 36.21 -21.63 -18.01
N GLN A 372 37.35 -22.11 -18.53
CA GLN A 372 38.67 -21.79 -17.98
C GLN A 372 39.06 -20.32 -18.21
N LYS A 373 38.68 -19.73 -19.34
CA LYS A 373 38.82 -18.27 -19.58
C LYS A 373 37.98 -17.44 -18.61
N ILE A 374 36.74 -17.85 -18.37
CA ILE A 374 35.83 -17.20 -17.41
C ILE A 374 36.40 -17.31 -15.99
N PHE A 375 36.87 -18.49 -15.59
CA PHE A 375 37.50 -18.71 -14.28
C PHE A 375 38.69 -17.77 -14.04
N ASN A 376 39.59 -17.66 -15.02
CA ASN A 376 40.75 -16.77 -14.92
C ASN A 376 40.35 -15.29 -14.82
N ALA A 377 39.30 -14.88 -15.54
CA ALA A 377 38.77 -13.52 -15.47
C ALA A 377 38.11 -13.22 -14.10
N ASP A 378 37.34 -14.17 -13.55
CA ASP A 378 36.66 -14.02 -12.25
C ASP A 378 37.66 -13.97 -11.09
N ILE A 379 38.71 -14.80 -11.12
CA ILE A 379 39.84 -14.72 -10.18
C ILE A 379 40.51 -13.34 -10.23
N LYS A 380 40.72 -12.79 -11.43
CA LYS A 380 41.30 -11.46 -11.61
C LYS A 380 40.40 -10.36 -11.04
N ALA A 381 39.09 -10.45 -11.29
CA ALA A 381 38.10 -9.51 -10.75
C ALA A 381 38.03 -9.57 -9.22
N GLN A 382 38.02 -10.77 -8.62
CA GLN A 382 38.05 -10.94 -7.16
C GLN A 382 39.31 -10.35 -6.53
N ARG A 383 40.48 -10.53 -7.16
CA ARG A 383 41.74 -9.93 -6.70
C ARG A 383 41.70 -8.40 -6.77
N LEU A 384 41.10 -7.81 -7.82
CA LEU A 384 40.91 -6.37 -7.92
C LEU A 384 39.98 -5.84 -6.83
N ALA A 385 38.82 -6.47 -6.65
CA ALA A 385 37.85 -6.07 -5.62
C ALA A 385 38.46 -6.13 -4.21
N LYS A 386 39.27 -7.17 -3.91
CA LYS A 386 39.99 -7.29 -2.64
C LYS A 386 41.01 -6.15 -2.45
N ARG A 387 41.73 -5.76 -3.51
CA ARG A 387 42.68 -4.63 -3.47
C ARG A 387 41.98 -3.29 -3.27
N GLU A 388 40.87 -3.05 -3.96
CA GLU A 388 40.10 -1.81 -3.78
C GLU A 388 39.51 -1.70 -2.37
N TYR A 389 39.04 -2.80 -1.81
CA TYR A 389 38.55 -2.85 -0.44
C TYR A 389 39.67 -2.53 0.57
N GLN A 390 40.84 -3.16 0.40
CA GLN A 390 42.01 -2.85 1.24
C GLN A 390 42.42 -1.38 1.12
N LYS A 391 42.43 -0.83 -0.10
CA LYS A 391 42.75 0.59 -0.34
C LYS A 391 41.77 1.52 0.40
N ARG A 392 40.46 1.25 0.33
CA ARG A 392 39.44 2.02 1.07
C ARG A 392 39.62 1.94 2.58
N GLN A 393 39.99 0.78 3.12
CA GLN A 393 40.30 0.65 4.56
C GLN A 393 41.51 1.50 4.94
N THR A 394 42.59 1.44 4.16
CA THR A 394 43.80 2.25 4.40
C THR A 394 43.53 3.75 4.28
N ASP A 395 42.71 4.18 3.32
CA ASP A 395 42.32 5.58 3.17
C ASP A 395 41.47 6.06 4.36
N GLN A 396 40.56 5.22 4.86
CA GLN A 396 39.78 5.52 6.08
C GLN A 396 40.66 5.59 7.33
N GLU A 397 41.65 4.71 7.49
CA GLU A 397 42.61 4.77 8.59
C GLU A 397 43.48 6.03 8.52
N ARG A 398 43.95 6.42 7.34
CA ARG A 398 44.71 7.67 7.14
C ARG A 398 43.90 8.90 7.51
N GLU A 399 42.63 8.97 7.12
CA GLU A 399 41.76 10.09 7.51
C GLU A 399 41.53 10.12 9.03
N ARG A 400 41.28 8.95 9.66
CA ARG A 400 41.18 8.87 11.14
C ARG A 400 42.46 9.31 11.84
N GLU A 401 43.64 8.98 11.30
CA GLU A 401 44.91 9.38 11.88
C GLU A 401 45.18 10.88 11.71
N LYS A 402 44.77 11.48 10.57
CA LYS A 402 44.80 12.94 10.38
C LYS A 402 43.88 13.65 11.36
N ASP A 403 42.67 13.15 11.57
CA ASP A 403 41.72 13.72 12.52
C ASP A 403 42.23 13.62 13.96
N LYS A 404 42.87 12.50 14.32
CA LYS A 404 43.53 12.33 15.62
C LYS A 404 44.68 13.32 15.82
N LYS A 405 45.56 13.50 14.82
CA LYS A 405 46.65 14.50 14.88
C LYS A 405 46.13 15.93 14.98
N LYS A 406 45.02 16.26 14.32
CA LYS A 406 44.35 17.57 14.48
C LYS A 406 43.82 17.77 15.90
N GLN A 407 43.21 16.75 16.49
CA GLN A 407 42.75 16.80 17.89
C GLN A 407 43.90 16.93 18.89
N GLU A 408 45.01 16.21 18.69
CA GLU A 408 46.22 16.29 19.52
C GLU A 408 46.93 17.66 19.41
N GLN A 409 46.91 18.28 18.22
CA GLN A 409 47.40 19.65 18.05
C GLN A 409 46.51 20.68 18.75
N GLN A 410 45.18 20.50 18.73
CA GLN A 410 44.25 21.37 19.45
C GLN A 410 44.35 21.25 20.98
N THR A 411 44.79 20.10 21.51
CA THR A 411 44.97 19.89 22.96
C THR A 411 46.33 20.32 23.50
N ARG A 412 47.30 20.68 22.65
CA ARG A 412 48.60 21.26 23.07
C ARG A 412 48.58 22.79 23.27
N PHE A 413 47.46 23.44 22.96
CA PHE A 413 47.25 24.89 23.13
C PHE A 413 46.32 25.25 24.31
N TYR A 414 46.00 24.26 25.15
CA TYR A 414 45.47 24.41 26.50
C TYR A 414 46.46 23.75 27.46
#